data_AF-A0A812U8A4-F1
#
_entry.id   AF-A0A812U8A4-F1
#
_cell.length_a   1.000
_cell.length_b   1.000
_cell.length_c   1.000
_cell.angle_alpha   90.00
_cell.angle_beta   90.00
_cell.angle_gamma   90.00
#
_symmetry.space_group_name_H-M   'P 1'
#
loop_
_entity.id
_entity.type
_entity.pdbx_description
1 polymer ?
#
loop_
_entity_poly.entity_id
_entity_poly.type
_entity_poly.pdbx_seq_one_letter_code
_entity_poly.pdbx_strand_id
1 'polypeptide(L)'
;MARQISSAGKELGPNAYEVTTAEGKSKTVLQQKTGQIIVKDSPEAVKAMKNVFMRLCTTTDELISVNDVMKVHNLLGEPMDDEDEKKMMAFFDTGSKSKVCISFDTFMAWWNELHDVGADPDKYYSQERYRQRFKVLQSRLKEPTIASILSVTEGEVGSRRFRVWFESDGNRLSPWHDIPLRNPDGSYNFVCEIPKWTRKKYEIATGETMNPIKQDVKNGVLREYKWGDMLFNYGAFPQTWEDPKHVSEETGFPGDNDPIDVIELGTRQRPVGSITRVKILGVIAMIDDDETDWKVLTIAMDDDRSQNVNDLNDIDAHMPGCTQALTDWLRMYKTAEGKKENKFGCGGKPQGAAFARKVVDECHEAWRKLLAAADEKGKVKKIASGNNLYTELALGDDDD
;
A
#
# COMPACT_ATOMS: atom_id res chain seq x y z
N MET A 1 38.13 9.06 30.28
CA MET A 1 38.16 7.60 30.50
C MET A 1 37.20 6.96 29.52
N ALA A 2 37.72 6.51 28.37
CA ALA A 2 36.95 5.75 27.39
C ALA A 2 36.90 4.28 27.83
N ARG A 3 35.71 3.69 27.90
CA ARG A 3 35.55 2.24 28.10
C ARG A 3 35.83 1.54 26.78
N GLN A 4 36.91 0.77 26.75
CA GLN A 4 37.32 -0.08 25.64
C GLN A 4 36.46 -1.35 25.67
N ILE A 5 35.61 -1.56 24.66
CA ILE A 5 34.96 -2.85 24.42
C ILE A 5 35.95 -3.67 23.58
N SER A 6 36.51 -4.73 24.14
CA SER A 6 37.31 -5.70 23.38
C SER A 6 36.40 -6.80 22.84
N SER A 7 36.24 -6.89 21.51
CA SER A 7 35.70 -8.08 20.85
C SER A 7 36.75 -8.59 19.87
N ALA A 8 37.35 -9.74 20.19
CA ALA A 8 38.21 -10.46 19.27
C ALA A 8 37.31 -11.14 18.20
N GLY A 9 37.11 -10.45 17.07
CA GLY A 9 36.48 -11.03 15.89
C GLY A 9 37.51 -11.88 15.11
N LYS A 10 37.10 -13.06 14.65
CA LYS A 10 37.90 -13.93 13.79
C LYS A 10 37.60 -13.54 12.34
N GLU A 11 38.59 -13.05 11.59
CA GLU A 11 38.43 -12.68 10.18
C GLU A 11 38.10 -13.92 9.32
N LEU A 12 37.03 -13.83 8.52
CA LEU A 12 36.64 -14.83 7.52
C LEU A 12 36.70 -14.20 6.13
N GLY A 13 37.92 -14.07 5.59
CA GLY A 13 38.17 -13.55 4.25
C GLY A 13 38.03 -12.02 4.12
N PRO A 14 38.41 -11.44 2.97
CA PRO A 14 38.66 -9.99 2.83
C PRO A 14 37.42 -9.07 2.90
N ASN A 15 36.19 -9.61 2.95
CA ASN A 15 34.95 -8.82 2.85
C ASN A 15 33.89 -9.18 3.92
N ALA A 16 34.24 -9.84 5.02
CA ALA A 16 33.26 -10.18 6.06
C ALA A 16 33.89 -10.33 7.45
N TYR A 17 33.15 -9.95 8.49
CA TYR A 17 33.51 -10.11 9.89
C TYR A 17 32.37 -10.72 10.70
N GLU A 18 32.68 -11.39 11.82
CA GLU A 18 31.66 -11.92 12.73
C GLU A 18 31.32 -10.91 13.83
N VAL A 19 30.02 -10.71 14.07
CA VAL A 19 29.48 -9.96 15.20
C VAL A 19 28.72 -10.91 16.11
N THR A 20 29.00 -10.85 17.41
CA THR A 20 28.19 -11.54 18.41
C THR A 20 27.06 -10.62 18.83
N THR A 21 25.81 -11.03 18.61
CA THR A 21 24.63 -10.23 18.97
C THR A 21 24.49 -10.12 20.49
N ALA A 22 23.65 -9.19 20.96
CA ALA A 22 23.28 -9.06 22.38
C ALA A 22 22.72 -10.37 23.00
N GLU A 23 22.24 -11.30 22.17
CA GLU A 23 21.75 -12.64 22.56
C GLU A 23 22.84 -13.74 22.57
N GLY A 24 24.11 -13.39 22.31
CA GLY A 24 25.22 -14.34 22.29
C GLY A 24 25.32 -15.21 21.03
N LYS A 25 24.62 -14.88 19.94
CA LYS A 25 24.68 -15.62 18.66
C LYS A 25 25.69 -14.95 17.73
N SER A 26 26.57 -15.74 17.10
CA SER A 26 27.48 -15.22 16.05
C SER A 26 26.74 -15.03 14.72
N LYS A 27 26.87 -13.85 14.12
CA LYS A 27 26.36 -13.46 12.79
C LYS A 27 27.52 -13.01 11.91
N THR A 28 27.49 -13.35 10.62
CA THR A 28 28.46 -12.86 9.64
C THR A 28 27.93 -11.57 9.00
N VAL A 29 28.71 -10.50 9.11
CA VAL A 29 28.42 -9.17 8.56
C VAL A 29 29.39 -8.87 7.44
N LEU A 30 28.88 -8.43 6.29
CA LEU A 30 29.72 -8.05 5.16
C LEU A 30 30.45 -6.73 5.45
N GLN A 31 31.76 -6.72 5.26
CA GLN A 31 32.61 -5.53 5.39
C GLN A 31 32.73 -4.81 4.03
N GLN A 32 32.68 -3.48 4.05
CA GLN A 32 32.79 -2.65 2.85
C GLN A 32 34.12 -2.86 2.11
N LYS A 33 34.09 -2.78 0.77
CA LYS A 33 35.26 -2.35 -0.01
C LYS A 33 35.54 -0.89 0.37
N THR A 34 36.73 -0.62 0.88
CA THR A 34 37.20 0.71 1.29
C THR A 34 36.95 1.77 0.23
N GLY A 35 35.89 2.56 0.38
CA GLY A 35 35.52 3.68 -0.48
C GLY A 35 34.45 4.52 0.23
N GLN A 36 34.65 5.85 0.24
CA GLN A 36 33.70 6.77 0.85
C GLN A 36 32.39 6.74 0.05
N ILE A 37 31.26 6.37 0.67
CA ILE A 37 29.96 6.34 0.00
C ILE A 37 29.57 7.78 -0.35
N ILE A 38 29.57 8.12 -1.64
CA ILE A 38 28.96 9.36 -2.12
C ILE A 38 27.47 9.07 -2.30
N VAL A 39 26.67 9.38 -1.28
CA VAL A 39 25.22 9.35 -1.41
C VAL A 39 24.81 10.55 -2.25
N LYS A 40 24.30 10.30 -3.47
CA LYS A 40 23.82 11.35 -4.39
C LYS A 40 22.45 11.93 -3.98
N ASP A 41 21.82 11.33 -2.97
CA ASP A 41 20.51 11.75 -2.45
C ASP A 41 20.61 12.88 -1.40
N SER A 42 19.53 13.66 -1.26
CA SER A 42 19.41 14.69 -0.21
C SER A 42 19.50 14.09 1.20
N PRO A 43 20.03 14.81 2.21
CA PRO A 43 20.08 14.35 3.59
C PRO A 43 18.76 13.83 4.15
N GLU A 44 17.64 14.44 3.75
CA GLU A 44 16.28 14.04 4.14
C GLU A 44 15.92 12.65 3.60
N ALA A 45 16.30 12.35 2.36
CA ALA A 45 16.07 11.05 1.72
C ALA A 45 16.97 9.95 2.29
N VAL A 46 18.20 10.26 2.70
CA VAL A 46 19.07 9.31 3.39
C VAL A 46 18.51 8.96 4.76
N LYS A 47 18.09 9.98 5.54
CA LYS A 47 17.48 9.78 6.86
C LYS A 47 16.22 8.93 6.78
N ALA A 48 15.44 9.17 5.74
CA ALA A 48 14.25 8.44 5.42
C ALA A 48 14.49 6.97 5.04
N MET A 49 15.43 6.74 4.13
CA MET A 49 15.84 5.39 3.75
C MET A 49 16.36 4.64 4.98
N LYS A 50 17.08 5.34 5.87
CA LYS A 50 17.50 4.79 7.17
C LYS A 50 16.31 4.41 8.03
N ASN A 51 15.27 5.25 8.13
CA ASN A 51 14.06 4.90 8.87
C ASN A 51 13.36 3.64 8.32
N VAL A 52 13.28 3.49 7.00
CA VAL A 52 12.71 2.28 6.36
C VAL A 52 13.58 1.06 6.64
N PHE A 53 14.89 1.18 6.46
CA PHE A 53 15.86 0.13 6.72
C PHE A 53 15.80 -0.36 8.18
N MET A 54 15.78 0.59 9.13
CA MET A 54 15.76 0.32 10.56
C MET A 54 14.51 -0.44 11.02
N ARG A 55 13.40 -0.37 10.28
CA ARG A 55 12.17 -1.12 10.59
C ARG A 55 12.29 -2.61 10.36
N LEU A 56 13.21 -3.01 9.51
CA LEU A 56 13.45 -4.41 9.18
C LEU A 56 14.64 -4.98 9.96
N CYS A 57 15.23 -4.16 10.84
CA CYS A 57 16.28 -4.62 11.73
C CYS A 57 15.71 -5.56 12.79
N THR A 58 16.06 -6.84 12.68
CA THR A 58 15.63 -7.89 13.61
C THR A 58 16.48 -7.94 14.88
N THR A 59 17.49 -7.07 15.00
CA THR A 59 18.42 -7.00 16.14
C THR A 59 18.76 -5.56 16.50
N THR A 60 19.16 -5.33 17.75
CA THR A 60 19.65 -4.05 18.30
C THR A 60 20.85 -3.46 17.57
N ASP A 61 21.44 -4.21 16.65
CA ASP A 61 22.72 -3.91 15.99
C ASP A 61 22.57 -3.14 14.67
N GLU A 62 21.37 -2.62 14.34
CA GLU A 62 21.08 -1.91 13.07
C GLU A 62 21.38 -2.75 11.80
N LEU A 63 21.06 -4.05 11.83
CA LEU A 63 21.32 -4.99 10.74
C LEU A 63 20.02 -5.64 10.24
N ILE A 64 19.91 -5.83 8.93
CA ILE A 64 18.83 -6.61 8.29
C ILE A 64 19.39 -7.88 7.63
N SER A 65 18.59 -8.93 7.49
CA SER A 65 19.01 -10.09 6.67
C SER A 65 18.94 -9.76 5.17
N VAL A 66 19.65 -10.51 4.34
CA VAL A 66 19.58 -10.33 2.87
C VAL A 66 18.14 -10.50 2.35
N ASN A 67 17.35 -11.41 2.93
CA ASN A 67 15.94 -11.57 2.58
C ASN A 67 15.08 -10.35 2.98
N ASP A 68 15.47 -9.61 4.03
CA ASP A 68 14.76 -8.40 4.44
C ASP A 68 15.01 -7.23 3.48
N VAL A 69 16.06 -7.27 2.65
CA VAL A 69 16.30 -6.27 1.59
C VAL A 69 15.13 -6.20 0.62
N MET A 70 14.55 -7.35 0.27
CA MET A 70 13.35 -7.41 -0.59
C MET A 70 12.15 -6.73 0.08
N LYS A 71 12.04 -6.85 1.41
CA LYS A 71 10.99 -6.15 2.17
C LYS A 71 11.21 -4.64 2.16
N VAL A 72 12.46 -4.16 2.18
CA VAL A 72 12.77 -2.73 2.00
C VAL A 72 12.23 -2.26 0.65
N HIS A 73 12.47 -2.99 -0.44
CA HIS A 73 11.97 -2.66 -1.77
C HIS A 73 10.44 -2.62 -1.86
N ASN A 74 9.76 -3.59 -1.24
CA ASN A 74 8.30 -3.59 -1.11
C ASN A 74 7.81 -2.36 -0.31
N LEU A 75 8.49 -2.02 0.78
CA LEU A 75 8.26 -0.80 1.58
C LEU A 75 8.61 0.50 0.86
N LEU A 76 9.31 0.44 -0.27
CA LEU A 76 9.56 1.59 -1.15
C LEU A 76 8.59 1.64 -2.32
N GLY A 77 7.75 0.61 -2.51
CA GLY A 77 6.74 0.55 -3.55
C GLY A 77 7.29 0.08 -4.90
N GLU A 78 8.49 -0.51 -4.89
CA GLU A 78 9.14 -1.10 -6.06
C GLU A 78 9.49 -2.56 -5.74
N PRO A 79 8.49 -3.47 -5.72
CA PRO A 79 8.77 -4.89 -5.52
C PRO A 79 9.79 -5.37 -6.54
N MET A 80 10.81 -6.09 -6.08
CA MET A 80 11.85 -6.65 -6.94
C MET A 80 11.28 -7.80 -7.76
N ASP A 81 11.68 -7.89 -9.03
CA ASP A 81 11.43 -9.08 -9.84
C ASP A 81 12.51 -10.15 -9.61
N ASP A 82 12.30 -11.34 -10.18
CA ASP A 82 13.23 -12.48 -10.05
C ASP A 82 14.64 -12.19 -10.57
N GLU A 83 14.78 -11.25 -11.51
CA GLU A 83 16.08 -10.87 -12.09
C GLU A 83 16.83 -9.92 -11.14
N ASP A 84 16.12 -8.94 -10.59
CA ASP A 84 16.62 -8.02 -9.57
C ASP A 84 17.01 -8.75 -8.28
N GLU A 85 16.23 -9.74 -7.85
CA GLU A 85 16.55 -10.58 -6.71
C GLU A 85 17.86 -11.35 -6.95
N LYS A 86 18.04 -11.95 -8.13
CA LYS A 86 19.28 -12.66 -8.47
C LYS A 86 20.50 -11.74 -8.47
N LYS A 87 20.38 -10.52 -9.00
CA LYS A 87 21.46 -9.51 -8.99
C LYS A 87 21.80 -9.09 -7.56
N MET A 88 20.79 -8.91 -6.72
CA MET A 88 20.95 -8.58 -5.30
C MET A 88 21.68 -9.69 -4.53
N MET A 89 21.24 -10.93 -4.69
CA MET A 89 21.87 -12.10 -4.07
C MET A 89 23.33 -12.28 -4.52
N ALA A 90 23.61 -12.04 -5.81
CA ALA A 90 24.97 -12.07 -6.35
C ALA A 90 25.84 -10.94 -5.79
N PHE A 91 25.28 -9.73 -5.61
CA PHE A 91 26.01 -8.58 -5.09
C PHE A 91 26.46 -8.78 -3.64
N PHE A 92 25.58 -9.31 -2.79
CA PHE A 92 25.90 -9.58 -1.39
C PHE A 92 26.73 -10.87 -1.19
N ASP A 93 27.19 -11.51 -2.27
CA ASP A 93 28.07 -12.69 -2.29
C ASP A 93 27.65 -13.79 -1.31
N THR A 94 26.36 -14.13 -1.33
CA THR A 94 25.80 -15.17 -0.46
C THR A 94 26.01 -16.54 -1.10
N GLY A 95 27.22 -17.09 -1.10
CA GLY A 95 27.35 -18.55 -1.15
C GLY A 95 26.45 -19.18 -0.06
N SER A 96 25.87 -20.37 -0.28
CA SER A 96 24.80 -21.05 0.51
C SER A 96 24.86 -20.97 2.06
N LYS A 97 24.76 -19.77 2.64
CA LYS A 97 24.82 -19.49 4.07
C LYS A 97 23.69 -18.54 4.42
N SER A 98 22.64 -19.10 4.99
CA SER A 98 21.39 -18.46 5.41
C SER A 98 21.50 -17.50 6.61
N LYS A 99 22.69 -16.92 6.88
CA LYS A 99 22.97 -16.09 8.07
C LYS A 99 23.78 -14.81 7.78
N VAL A 100 23.71 -14.30 6.55
CA VAL A 100 24.36 -13.03 6.19
C VAL A 100 23.42 -11.86 6.54
N CYS A 101 23.94 -10.89 7.28
CA CYS A 101 23.26 -9.64 7.58
C CYS A 101 24.01 -8.46 6.98
N ILE A 102 23.29 -7.40 6.62
CA ILE A 102 23.85 -6.18 6.03
C ILE A 102 23.54 -4.96 6.89
N SER A 103 24.44 -3.98 6.87
CA SER A 103 24.28 -2.67 7.52
C SER A 103 23.58 -1.67 6.59
N PHE A 104 23.09 -0.56 7.15
CA PHE A 104 22.48 0.51 6.35
C PHE A 104 23.44 1.05 5.28
N ASP A 105 24.71 1.24 5.64
CA ASP A 105 25.71 1.75 4.71
C ASP A 105 25.99 0.76 3.57
N THR A 106 26.03 -0.54 3.88
CA THR A 106 26.16 -1.61 2.88
C THR A 106 24.94 -1.66 1.96
N PHE A 107 23.74 -1.50 2.50
CA PHE A 107 22.50 -1.39 1.72
C PHE A 107 22.53 -0.16 0.80
N MET A 108 22.90 1.01 1.31
CA MET A 108 22.98 2.24 0.50
C MET A 108 24.04 2.15 -0.59
N ALA A 109 25.16 1.47 -0.35
CA ALA A 109 26.17 1.23 -1.36
C ALA A 109 25.62 0.36 -2.51
N TRP A 110 24.94 -0.74 -2.18
CA TRP A 110 24.25 -1.57 -3.17
C TRP A 110 23.14 -0.81 -3.89
N TRP A 111 22.28 -0.11 -3.15
CA TRP A 111 21.18 0.69 -3.69
C TRP A 111 21.69 1.71 -4.71
N ASN A 112 22.78 2.40 -4.37
CA ASN A 112 23.42 3.32 -5.29
C ASN A 112 24.01 2.57 -6.48
N GLU A 113 24.72 1.46 -6.29
CA GLU A 113 25.34 0.71 -7.39
C GLU A 113 24.30 0.14 -8.38
N LEU A 114 23.23 -0.49 -7.88
CA LEU A 114 22.10 -0.97 -8.69
C LEU A 114 21.47 0.15 -9.53
N HIS A 115 21.63 1.40 -9.10
CA HIS A 115 21.07 2.57 -9.75
C HIS A 115 22.13 3.44 -10.45
N ASP A 116 23.42 3.11 -10.35
CA ASP A 116 24.55 3.77 -11.02
C ASP A 116 25.05 2.97 -12.23
N VAL A 117 24.82 1.65 -12.30
CA VAL A 117 25.17 0.83 -13.48
C VAL A 117 24.30 1.19 -14.69
N GLY A 118 24.80 2.13 -15.50
CA GLY A 118 24.36 2.35 -16.88
C GLY A 118 23.28 3.41 -17.09
N ALA A 119 23.01 4.25 -16.09
CA ALA A 119 22.31 5.50 -16.32
C ALA A 119 23.25 6.42 -17.12
N ASP A 120 23.22 6.30 -18.44
CA ASP A 120 23.68 7.36 -19.32
C ASP A 120 22.98 8.66 -18.83
N PRO A 121 23.74 9.66 -18.33
CA PRO A 121 23.17 10.92 -17.90
C PRO A 121 22.36 11.57 -19.03
N ASP A 122 22.64 11.25 -20.30
CA ASP A 122 21.94 11.77 -21.46
C ASP A 122 20.73 10.90 -21.89
N LYS A 123 20.50 9.74 -21.28
CA LYS A 123 19.26 8.97 -21.49
C LYS A 123 18.17 9.49 -20.58
N TYR A 124 17.30 10.32 -21.14
CA TYR A 124 16.02 10.78 -20.57
C TYR A 124 15.32 9.78 -19.62
N TYR A 125 15.28 8.48 -19.98
CA TYR A 125 14.62 7.43 -19.20
C TYR A 125 15.29 7.08 -17.85
N SER A 126 16.61 7.27 -17.69
CA SER A 126 17.32 6.97 -16.43
C SER A 126 17.09 8.06 -15.39
N GLN A 127 17.18 9.33 -15.80
CA GLN A 127 16.90 10.49 -14.96
C GLN A 127 15.43 10.53 -14.54
N GLU A 128 14.50 10.25 -15.45
CA GLU A 128 13.07 10.27 -15.14
C GLU A 128 12.71 9.15 -14.15
N ARG A 129 13.25 7.92 -14.31
CA ARG A 129 13.07 6.84 -13.34
C ARG A 129 13.60 7.19 -11.95
N TYR A 130 14.76 7.83 -11.86
CA TYR A 130 15.31 8.26 -10.57
C TYR A 130 14.46 9.36 -9.91
N ARG A 131 14.04 10.37 -10.67
CA ARG A 131 13.14 11.42 -10.19
C ARG A 131 11.80 10.85 -9.71
N GLN A 132 11.27 9.90 -10.48
CA GLN A 132 10.08 9.13 -10.18
C GLN A 132 10.20 8.37 -8.86
N ARG A 133 11.33 7.70 -8.62
CA ARG A 133 11.61 6.99 -7.35
C ARG A 133 11.66 7.93 -6.17
N PHE A 134 12.38 9.03 -6.35
CA PHE A 134 12.52 10.04 -5.30
C PHE A 134 11.17 10.64 -4.91
N LYS A 135 10.25 10.85 -5.88
CA LYS A 135 8.87 11.29 -5.58
C LYS A 135 8.09 10.29 -4.74
N VAL A 136 8.17 8.99 -5.04
CA VAL A 136 7.51 7.93 -4.25
C VAL A 136 8.05 7.93 -2.82
N LEU A 137 9.39 7.90 -2.69
CA LEU A 137 10.06 7.93 -1.40
C LEU A 137 9.66 9.18 -0.61
N GLN A 138 9.81 10.38 -1.18
CA GLN A 138 9.37 11.64 -0.56
C GLN A 138 7.91 11.62 -0.15
N SER A 139 7.02 11.07 -0.99
CA SER A 139 5.61 10.96 -0.67
C SER A 139 5.37 10.06 0.54
N ARG A 140 6.00 8.87 0.60
CA ARG A 140 5.88 7.97 1.75
C ARG A 140 6.41 8.60 3.04
N LEU A 141 7.48 9.38 2.95
CA LEU A 141 8.13 9.99 4.12
C LEU A 141 7.40 11.17 4.73
N LYS A 142 6.49 11.80 3.98
CA LYS A 142 5.60 12.80 4.56
C LYS A 142 4.72 12.20 5.67
N GLU A 143 4.45 10.90 5.60
CA GLU A 143 3.66 10.17 6.61
C GLU A 143 4.43 8.93 7.13
N PRO A 144 5.42 9.13 8.02
CA PRO A 144 6.28 8.06 8.50
C PRO A 144 5.50 6.89 9.11
N THR A 145 4.41 7.16 9.83
CA THR A 145 3.55 6.15 10.47
C THR A 145 2.89 5.24 9.45
N ILE A 146 2.36 5.79 8.36
CA ILE A 146 1.79 5.01 7.25
C ILE A 146 2.89 4.21 6.55
N ALA A 147 4.05 4.83 6.32
CA ALA A 147 5.19 4.16 5.73
C ALA A 147 5.75 3.02 6.59
N SER A 148 5.35 2.88 7.87
CA SER A 148 5.76 1.76 8.73
C SER A 148 4.94 0.51 8.52
N ILE A 149 3.78 0.65 7.89
CA ILE A 149 2.85 -0.43 7.75
C ILE A 149 3.35 -1.36 6.65
N LEU A 150 3.55 -2.62 7.03
CA LEU A 150 3.98 -3.71 6.17
C LEU A 150 2.77 -4.53 5.76
N SER A 151 2.63 -4.79 4.47
CA SER A 151 1.69 -5.81 3.96
C SER A 151 2.39 -7.17 3.94
N VAL A 152 1.85 -8.17 4.64
CA VAL A 152 2.40 -9.52 4.73
C VAL A 152 1.42 -10.51 4.12
N THR A 153 1.86 -11.22 3.10
CA THR A 153 1.06 -12.24 2.43
C THR A 153 1.17 -13.58 3.15
N GLU A 154 0.03 -14.21 3.43
CA GLU A 154 -0.07 -15.57 3.95
C GLU A 154 -0.95 -16.43 3.04
N GLY A 155 -0.57 -17.70 2.87
CA GLY A 155 -1.27 -18.64 1.99
C GLY A 155 -0.91 -18.49 0.51
N GLU A 156 -1.43 -19.41 -0.32
CA GLU A 156 -1.12 -19.48 -1.75
C GLU A 156 -2.04 -18.55 -2.56
N VAL A 157 -1.46 -17.74 -3.45
CA VAL A 157 -2.21 -16.89 -4.40
C VAL A 157 -3.19 -17.74 -5.21
N GLY A 158 -4.46 -17.32 -5.30
CA GLY A 158 -5.48 -18.11 -5.99
C GLY A 158 -6.02 -19.28 -5.16
N SER A 159 -5.83 -19.24 -3.84
CA SER A 159 -6.48 -20.14 -2.89
C SER A 159 -7.40 -19.38 -1.93
N ARG A 160 -8.39 -20.07 -1.35
CA ARG A 160 -9.28 -19.49 -0.32
C ARG A 160 -8.54 -19.13 0.99
N ARG A 161 -7.30 -19.61 1.17
CA ARG A 161 -6.45 -19.34 2.33
C ARG A 161 -5.58 -18.09 2.15
N PHE A 162 -5.54 -17.52 0.94
CA PHE A 162 -4.77 -16.32 0.66
C PHE A 162 -5.26 -15.14 1.51
N ARG A 163 -4.36 -14.50 2.25
CA ARG A 163 -4.59 -13.28 3.00
C ARG A 163 -3.43 -12.31 2.80
N VAL A 164 -3.74 -11.02 2.79
CA VAL A 164 -2.75 -9.95 2.95
C VAL A 164 -3.05 -9.25 4.27
N TRP A 165 -2.19 -9.46 5.25
CA TRP A 165 -2.23 -8.84 6.56
C TRP A 165 -1.47 -7.52 6.57
N PHE A 166 -1.81 -6.66 7.51
CA PHE A 166 -1.12 -5.39 7.73
C PHE A 166 -0.48 -5.41 9.10
N GLU A 167 0.80 -5.09 9.16
CA GLU A 167 1.59 -5.13 10.39
C GLU A 167 2.34 -3.83 10.62
N SER A 168 2.37 -3.38 11.88
CA SER A 168 3.17 -2.25 12.33
C SER A 168 3.67 -2.51 13.74
N ASP A 169 4.95 -2.24 13.98
CA ASP A 169 5.62 -2.45 15.27
C ASP A 169 5.43 -3.87 15.85
N GLY A 170 5.39 -4.88 14.96
CA GLY A 170 5.21 -6.29 15.34
C GLY A 170 3.77 -6.70 15.69
N ASN A 171 2.79 -5.83 15.45
CA ASN A 171 1.37 -6.11 15.69
C ASN A 171 0.59 -6.07 14.37
N ARG A 172 -0.42 -6.93 14.26
CA ARG A 172 -1.41 -6.82 13.18
C ARG A 172 -2.31 -5.61 13.42
N LEU A 173 -2.73 -4.98 12.34
CA LEU A 173 -3.69 -3.88 12.33
C LEU A 173 -4.76 -4.11 11.27
N SER A 174 -5.93 -3.51 11.49
CA SER A 174 -7.01 -3.52 10.52
C SER A 174 -6.76 -2.46 9.44
N PRO A 175 -6.67 -2.83 8.16
CA PRO A 175 -6.56 -1.85 7.10
C PRO A 175 -7.80 -0.97 7.00
N TRP A 176 -8.96 -1.44 7.47
CA TRP A 176 -10.19 -0.67 7.49
C TRP A 176 -10.23 0.31 8.67
N HIS A 177 -9.87 -0.12 9.86
CA HIS A 177 -10.12 0.68 11.07
C HIS A 177 -8.90 1.46 11.57
N ASP A 178 -7.70 0.93 11.37
CA ASP A 178 -6.48 1.46 12.00
C ASP A 178 -5.63 2.32 11.07
N ILE A 179 -5.82 2.20 9.74
CA ILE A 179 -5.20 3.13 8.79
C ILE A 179 -6.01 4.43 8.80
N PRO A 180 -5.41 5.60 9.10
CA PRO A 180 -6.09 6.88 9.03
C PRO A 180 -6.63 7.19 7.63
N LEU A 181 -7.88 7.64 7.53
CA LEU A 181 -8.45 8.13 6.26
C LEU A 181 -7.66 9.31 5.70
N ARG A 182 -7.34 10.29 6.56
CA ARG A 182 -6.74 11.58 6.20
C ARG A 182 -5.36 11.75 6.83
N ASN A 183 -4.46 12.36 6.07
CA ASN A 183 -3.14 12.76 6.52
C ASN A 183 -3.12 14.25 6.92
N PRO A 184 -2.18 14.69 7.79
CA PRO A 184 -2.01 16.10 8.17
C PRO A 184 -1.92 17.10 7.02
N ASP A 185 -1.39 16.67 5.85
CA ASP A 185 -1.28 17.54 4.67
C ASP A 185 -2.54 17.59 3.79
N GLY A 186 -3.64 16.99 4.25
CA GLY A 186 -4.94 16.97 3.57
C GLY A 186 -5.07 15.89 2.48
N SER A 187 -4.03 15.10 2.23
CA SER A 187 -4.12 13.89 1.39
C SER A 187 -4.87 12.75 2.11
N TYR A 188 -5.29 11.75 1.34
CA TYR A 188 -5.99 10.57 1.84
C TYR A 188 -5.13 9.33 1.68
N ASN A 189 -5.36 8.29 2.50
CA ASN A 189 -4.72 6.99 2.32
C ASN A 189 -5.64 6.05 1.56
N PHE A 190 -5.20 5.57 0.39
CA PHE A 190 -5.87 4.57 -0.42
C PHE A 190 -5.25 3.20 -0.17
N VAL A 191 -6.08 2.19 0.11
CA VAL A 191 -5.66 0.79 0.25
C VAL A 191 -6.00 0.06 -1.05
N CYS A 192 -4.97 -0.34 -1.80
CA CYS A 192 -5.18 -1.03 -3.07
C CYS A 192 -5.60 -2.49 -2.84
N GLU A 193 -6.70 -2.91 -3.46
CA GLU A 193 -7.17 -4.29 -3.43
C GLU A 193 -6.90 -4.97 -4.77
N ILE A 194 -7.30 -4.34 -5.88
CA ILE A 194 -7.14 -4.87 -7.23
C ILE A 194 -6.14 -3.98 -7.99
N PRO A 195 -4.91 -4.48 -8.23
CA PRO A 195 -3.92 -3.75 -9.00
C PRO A 195 -4.39 -3.43 -10.41
N LYS A 196 -3.99 -2.26 -10.92
CA LYS A 196 -4.16 -1.86 -12.33
C LYS A 196 -3.77 -2.99 -13.27
N TRP A 197 -4.56 -3.25 -14.30
CA TRP A 197 -4.35 -4.32 -15.29
C TRP A 197 -4.38 -5.75 -14.73
N THR A 198 -5.14 -5.96 -13.65
CA THR A 198 -5.43 -7.31 -13.13
C THR A 198 -6.93 -7.49 -12.93
N ARG A 199 -7.39 -8.74 -12.73
CA ARG A 199 -8.82 -9.08 -12.66
C ARG A 199 -9.26 -9.90 -11.45
N LYS A 200 -8.33 -10.37 -10.61
CA LYS A 200 -8.68 -11.09 -9.39
C LYS A 200 -9.37 -10.12 -8.44
N LYS A 201 -10.58 -10.47 -7.99
CA LYS A 201 -11.34 -9.63 -7.06
C LYS A 201 -10.79 -9.85 -5.67
N TYR A 202 -9.94 -8.95 -5.21
CA TYR A 202 -9.53 -8.88 -3.82
C TYR A 202 -10.38 -7.84 -3.10
N GLU A 203 -10.58 -8.02 -1.80
CA GLU A 203 -11.39 -7.16 -0.94
C GLU A 203 -10.87 -7.20 0.50
N ILE A 204 -11.01 -6.10 1.23
CA ILE A 204 -10.92 -6.08 2.69
C ILE A 204 -11.98 -7.03 3.24
N ALA A 205 -11.57 -8.00 4.05
CA ALA A 205 -12.50 -8.92 4.68
C ALA A 205 -13.19 -8.26 5.87
N THR A 206 -14.23 -7.46 5.63
CA THR A 206 -15.03 -6.74 6.64
C THR A 206 -15.56 -7.66 7.75
N GLY A 207 -15.88 -8.92 7.41
CA GLY A 207 -16.32 -9.95 8.35
C GLY A 207 -15.21 -10.80 8.99
N GLU A 208 -13.93 -10.54 8.74
CA GLU A 208 -12.81 -11.24 9.40
C GLU A 208 -12.10 -10.35 10.42
N THR A 209 -11.65 -10.94 11.51
CA THR A 209 -10.87 -10.25 12.56
C THR A 209 -9.62 -9.59 11.97
N MET A 210 -9.39 -8.32 12.30
CA MET A 210 -8.32 -7.46 11.75
C MET A 210 -8.42 -7.21 10.23
N ASN A 211 -9.55 -7.55 9.60
CA ASN A 211 -9.92 -7.23 8.23
C ASN A 211 -8.79 -7.38 7.18
N PRO A 212 -8.06 -8.52 7.12
CA PRO A 212 -7.06 -8.73 6.08
C PRO A 212 -7.70 -8.66 4.70
N ILE A 213 -6.91 -8.39 3.66
CA ILE A 213 -7.40 -8.53 2.30
C ILE A 213 -7.44 -10.02 1.93
N LYS A 214 -8.53 -10.46 1.30
CA LYS A 214 -8.71 -11.80 0.74
C LYS A 214 -9.14 -11.71 -0.71
N GLN A 215 -9.14 -12.84 -1.42
CA GLN A 215 -9.84 -12.92 -2.71
C GLN A 215 -11.32 -13.25 -2.46
N ASP A 216 -12.22 -12.48 -3.08
CA ASP A 216 -13.68 -12.66 -3.04
C ASP A 216 -14.06 -14.08 -3.46
N VAL A 217 -14.96 -14.71 -2.70
CA VAL A 217 -15.46 -16.07 -2.94
C VAL A 217 -16.97 -16.03 -3.01
N LYS A 218 -17.54 -16.44 -4.16
CA LYS A 218 -18.99 -16.63 -4.32
C LYS A 218 -19.29 -18.05 -4.72
N ASN A 219 -20.21 -18.69 -3.99
CA ASN A 219 -20.58 -20.10 -4.19
C ASN A 219 -19.35 -21.04 -4.16
N GLY A 220 -18.36 -20.73 -3.32
CA GLY A 220 -17.10 -21.47 -3.22
C GLY A 220 -16.10 -21.21 -4.35
N VAL A 221 -16.41 -20.38 -5.34
CA VAL A 221 -15.50 -20.08 -6.45
C VAL A 221 -14.84 -18.73 -6.22
N LEU A 222 -13.51 -18.70 -6.37
CA LEU A 222 -12.73 -17.45 -6.32
C LEU A 222 -13.14 -16.56 -7.50
N ARG A 223 -13.44 -15.31 -7.20
CA ARG A 223 -13.95 -14.38 -8.20
C ARG A 223 -12.86 -13.65 -8.95
N GLU A 224 -13.18 -13.41 -10.21
CA GLU A 224 -12.42 -12.58 -11.14
C GLU A 224 -13.42 -11.84 -12.02
N TYR A 225 -13.09 -10.63 -12.44
CA TYR A 225 -13.88 -9.92 -13.44
C TYR A 225 -13.88 -10.69 -14.76
N LYS A 226 -15.07 -10.99 -15.28
CA LYS A 226 -15.26 -11.72 -16.55
C LYS A 226 -15.17 -10.83 -17.79
N TRP A 227 -15.45 -9.54 -17.63
CA TRP A 227 -15.37 -8.55 -18.71
C TRP A 227 -13.93 -8.33 -19.20
N GLY A 228 -12.98 -8.26 -18.28
CA GLY A 228 -11.58 -8.00 -18.57
C GLY A 228 -10.85 -7.51 -17.32
N ASP A 229 -9.61 -7.06 -17.50
CA ASP A 229 -8.82 -6.49 -16.42
C ASP A 229 -9.37 -5.13 -15.97
N MET A 230 -9.24 -4.84 -14.68
CA MET A 230 -9.49 -3.51 -14.15
C MET A 230 -8.44 -2.55 -14.71
N LEU A 231 -8.87 -1.44 -15.31
CA LEU A 231 -7.96 -0.53 -16.03
C LEU A 231 -7.16 0.40 -15.11
N PHE A 232 -7.50 0.46 -13.82
CA PHE A 232 -6.98 1.38 -12.82
C PHE A 232 -6.64 0.64 -11.53
N ASN A 233 -5.91 1.25 -10.59
CA ASN A 233 -5.82 0.63 -9.27
C ASN A 233 -7.16 0.83 -8.58
N TYR A 234 -7.70 -0.24 -8.03
CA TYR A 234 -8.99 -0.26 -7.36
C TYR A 234 -8.82 -0.76 -5.94
N GLY A 235 -9.62 -0.23 -5.02
CA GLY A 235 -9.64 -0.61 -3.62
C GLY A 235 -10.52 0.32 -2.85
N ALA A 236 -10.19 0.58 -1.59
CA ALA A 236 -11.07 1.35 -0.71
C ALA A 236 -10.33 2.48 0.02
N PHE A 237 -11.12 3.42 0.55
CA PHE A 237 -10.66 4.26 1.63
C PHE A 237 -10.85 3.55 2.98
N PRO A 238 -9.89 3.68 3.92
CA PRO A 238 -10.05 3.19 5.26
C PRO A 238 -10.95 4.16 6.05
N GLN A 239 -11.50 3.69 7.16
CA GLN A 239 -12.35 4.44 8.08
C GLN A 239 -13.57 5.08 7.41
N THR A 240 -14.12 4.44 6.39
CA THR A 240 -15.37 4.81 5.73
C THR A 240 -16.30 3.62 5.72
N TRP A 241 -17.60 3.87 5.62
CA TRP A 241 -18.62 2.83 5.51
C TRP A 241 -19.84 3.39 4.78
N GLU A 242 -20.30 2.70 3.76
CA GLU A 242 -21.55 3.00 3.04
C GLU A 242 -22.71 2.33 3.78
N ASP A 243 -23.29 3.06 4.74
CA ASP A 243 -24.34 2.55 5.63
C ASP A 243 -25.56 2.04 4.85
N PRO A 244 -25.92 0.73 4.93
CA PRO A 244 -27.07 0.16 4.24
C PRO A 244 -28.41 0.67 4.77
N LYS A 245 -28.43 1.40 5.89
CA LYS A 245 -29.62 2.07 6.45
C LYS A 245 -29.74 3.52 5.98
N HIS A 246 -28.72 4.08 5.35
CA HIS A 246 -28.72 5.44 4.84
C HIS A 246 -29.05 5.47 3.34
N VAL A 247 -30.18 6.07 2.98
CA VAL A 247 -30.56 6.31 1.59
C VAL A 247 -30.00 7.64 1.11
N SER A 248 -29.11 7.61 0.12
CA SER A 248 -28.56 8.82 -0.49
C SER A 248 -29.63 9.55 -1.30
N GLU A 249 -29.73 10.88 -1.16
CA GLU A 249 -30.67 11.69 -1.94
C GLU A 249 -30.30 11.70 -3.43
N GLU A 250 -29.02 11.55 -3.75
CA GLU A 250 -28.47 11.63 -5.10
C GLU A 250 -28.65 10.35 -5.93
N THR A 251 -28.82 9.21 -5.26
CA THR A 251 -29.06 7.90 -5.89
C THR A 251 -30.47 7.38 -5.65
N GLY A 252 -31.07 7.68 -4.49
CA GLY A 252 -32.33 7.11 -4.03
C GLY A 252 -32.22 5.68 -3.47
N PHE A 253 -31.00 5.19 -3.21
CA PHE A 253 -30.73 3.82 -2.76
C PHE A 253 -29.89 3.80 -1.47
N PRO A 254 -29.99 2.73 -0.64
CA PRO A 254 -29.13 2.53 0.54
C PRO A 254 -27.66 2.33 0.16
N GLY A 255 -26.72 2.44 1.10
CA GLY A 255 -25.31 2.03 0.87
C GLY A 255 -25.14 0.51 0.72
N ASP A 256 -23.99 0.06 0.23
CA ASP A 256 -23.66 -1.35 -0.06
C ASP A 256 -23.01 -2.11 1.11
N ASN A 257 -22.96 -1.50 2.31
CA ASN A 257 -22.40 -2.07 3.53
C ASN A 257 -20.86 -2.27 3.54
N ASP A 258 -20.14 -1.71 2.57
CA ASP A 258 -18.69 -1.81 2.48
C ASP A 258 -17.98 -0.45 2.71
N PRO A 259 -16.63 -0.43 2.90
CA PRO A 259 -15.88 0.80 2.87
C PRO A 259 -15.92 1.43 1.47
N ILE A 260 -16.11 2.76 1.39
CA ILE A 260 -16.26 3.46 0.11
C ILE A 260 -15.15 3.12 -0.91
N ASP A 261 -15.57 2.82 -2.13
CA ASP A 261 -14.69 2.40 -3.21
C ASP A 261 -13.88 3.54 -3.83
N VAL A 262 -12.65 3.22 -4.24
CA VAL A 262 -11.67 4.17 -4.75
C VAL A 262 -11.01 3.64 -6.02
N ILE A 263 -10.94 4.52 -7.02
CA ILE A 263 -10.28 4.28 -8.31
C ILE A 263 -9.15 5.29 -8.47
N GLU A 264 -7.91 4.79 -8.39
CA GLU A 264 -6.70 5.61 -8.51
C GLU A 264 -6.21 5.60 -9.97
N LEU A 265 -6.17 6.80 -10.57
CA LEU A 265 -5.99 7.03 -12.00
C LEU A 265 -4.52 7.14 -12.44
N GLY A 266 -3.60 7.00 -11.50
CA GLY A 266 -2.16 7.09 -11.72
C GLY A 266 -1.64 6.14 -12.77
N THR A 267 -0.44 6.45 -13.23
CA THR A 267 0.28 5.68 -14.25
C THR A 267 0.78 4.34 -13.70
N ARG A 268 1.11 4.27 -12.41
CA ARG A 268 1.75 3.11 -11.79
C ARG A 268 0.73 2.09 -11.33
N GLN A 269 1.07 0.82 -11.52
CA GLN A 269 0.39 -0.28 -10.86
C GLN A 269 0.77 -0.31 -9.37
N ARG A 270 -0.21 -0.48 -8.49
CA ARG A 270 -0.04 -0.60 -7.05
C ARG A 270 -0.24 -2.05 -6.62
N PRO A 271 0.64 -2.63 -5.79
CA PRO A 271 0.47 -3.99 -5.29
C PRO A 271 -0.79 -4.16 -4.43
N VAL A 272 -1.32 -5.39 -4.35
CA VAL A 272 -2.39 -5.76 -3.41
C VAL A 272 -1.94 -5.44 -1.99
N GLY A 273 -2.78 -4.74 -1.23
CA GLY A 273 -2.52 -4.30 0.13
C GLY A 273 -1.54 -3.13 0.26
N SER A 274 -1.13 -2.50 -0.85
CA SER A 274 -0.30 -1.30 -0.75
C SER A 274 -1.13 -0.09 -0.31
N ILE A 275 -0.53 0.73 0.56
CA ILE A 275 -1.10 1.99 1.01
C ILE A 275 -0.44 3.13 0.23
N THR A 276 -1.26 3.94 -0.43
CA THR A 276 -0.81 5.05 -1.28
C THR A 276 -1.48 6.35 -0.86
N ARG A 277 -0.70 7.42 -0.76
CA ARG A 277 -1.24 8.76 -0.51
C ARG A 277 -1.83 9.32 -1.79
N VAL A 278 -3.11 9.69 -1.76
CA VAL A 278 -3.86 10.14 -2.94
C VAL A 278 -4.58 11.45 -2.68
N LYS A 279 -4.98 12.11 -3.75
CA LYS A 279 -5.86 13.27 -3.77
C LYS A 279 -7.16 12.94 -4.48
N ILE A 280 -8.29 13.35 -3.91
CA ILE A 280 -9.63 13.19 -4.50
C ILE A 280 -9.83 14.18 -5.65
N LEU A 281 -10.32 13.66 -6.78
CA LEU A 281 -10.61 14.41 -8.01
C LEU A 281 -12.11 14.48 -8.32
N GLY A 282 -12.87 13.49 -7.89
CA GLY A 282 -14.30 13.40 -8.17
C GLY A 282 -14.89 12.08 -7.67
N VAL A 283 -16.14 11.81 -8.03
CA VAL A 283 -16.84 10.56 -7.65
C VAL A 283 -17.88 10.20 -8.71
N ILE A 284 -18.12 8.90 -8.91
CA ILE A 284 -19.19 8.36 -9.74
C ILE A 284 -20.20 7.67 -8.83
N ALA A 285 -21.48 8.04 -8.96
CA ALA A 285 -22.59 7.37 -8.28
C ALA A 285 -23.01 6.13 -9.10
N MET A 286 -22.42 4.95 -8.86
CA MET A 286 -22.91 3.73 -9.48
C MET A 286 -24.08 3.17 -8.65
N ILE A 287 -25.03 2.52 -9.32
CA ILE A 287 -26.09 1.77 -8.66
C ILE A 287 -25.86 0.29 -8.98
N ASP A 288 -25.50 -0.49 -7.96
CA ASP A 288 -25.24 -1.93 -8.01
C ASP A 288 -26.39 -2.68 -7.32
N ASP A 289 -27.16 -3.49 -8.05
CA ASP A 289 -28.22 -4.33 -7.47
C ASP A 289 -29.18 -3.58 -6.49
N ASP A 290 -29.52 -2.32 -6.81
CA ASP A 290 -30.34 -1.39 -6.01
C ASP A 290 -29.66 -0.87 -4.71
N GLU A 291 -28.33 -0.87 -4.67
CA GLU A 291 -27.48 -0.24 -3.66
C GLU A 291 -26.69 0.92 -4.31
N THR A 292 -26.41 1.93 -3.50
CA THR A 292 -25.48 3.02 -3.80
C THR A 292 -24.08 2.47 -3.64
N ASP A 293 -23.29 2.58 -4.71
CA ASP A 293 -21.91 2.14 -4.76
C ASP A 293 -21.07 3.30 -5.31
N TRP A 294 -20.51 4.10 -4.39
CA TRP A 294 -19.75 5.30 -4.75
C TRP A 294 -18.33 4.94 -5.20
N LYS A 295 -17.97 5.30 -6.44
CA LYS A 295 -16.60 5.13 -6.95
C LYS A 295 -15.84 6.46 -6.90
N VAL A 296 -15.04 6.67 -5.86
CA VAL A 296 -14.23 7.90 -5.70
C VAL A 296 -13.05 7.88 -6.66
N LEU A 297 -12.90 8.94 -7.45
CA LEU A 297 -11.79 9.11 -8.39
C LEU A 297 -10.64 9.83 -7.71
N THR A 298 -9.45 9.26 -7.78
CA THR A 298 -8.26 9.80 -7.14
C THR A 298 -7.03 9.76 -8.04
N ILE A 299 -5.99 10.50 -7.65
CA ILE A 299 -4.65 10.37 -8.21
C ILE A 299 -3.62 10.33 -7.09
N ALA A 300 -2.63 9.45 -7.22
CA ALA A 300 -1.55 9.35 -6.26
C ALA A 300 -0.69 10.63 -6.22
N MET A 301 -0.30 11.04 -5.01
CA MET A 301 0.49 12.25 -4.77
C MET A 301 1.92 12.16 -5.34
N ASP A 302 2.38 10.97 -5.69
CA ASP A 302 3.66 10.68 -6.34
C ASP A 302 3.54 10.53 -7.87
N ASP A 303 2.34 10.65 -8.47
CA ASP A 303 2.17 10.69 -9.93
C ASP A 303 2.58 12.07 -10.46
N ASP A 304 3.22 12.11 -11.64
CA ASP A 304 3.67 13.36 -12.27
C ASP A 304 2.56 14.35 -12.56
N ARG A 305 1.37 13.83 -12.87
CA ARG A 305 0.23 14.64 -13.25
C ARG A 305 -0.51 15.17 -12.02
N SER A 306 -0.20 14.68 -10.82
CA SER A 306 -0.88 15.05 -9.57
C SER A 306 -0.84 16.54 -9.27
N GLN A 307 0.16 17.28 -9.75
CA GLN A 307 0.23 18.74 -9.58
C GLN A 307 -0.80 19.48 -10.43
N ASN A 308 -1.12 18.96 -11.62
CA ASN A 308 -1.98 19.61 -12.60
C ASN A 308 -3.41 19.06 -12.60
N VAL A 309 -3.62 17.83 -12.13
CA VAL A 309 -4.94 17.20 -12.04
C VAL A 309 -5.48 17.39 -10.63
N ASN A 310 -6.42 18.32 -10.43
CA ASN A 310 -6.95 18.73 -9.13
C ASN A 310 -8.46 18.53 -8.98
N ASP A 311 -9.20 18.49 -10.08
CA ASP A 311 -10.64 18.24 -10.13
C ASP A 311 -11.01 17.36 -11.34
N LEU A 312 -12.28 16.97 -11.44
CA LEU A 312 -12.85 16.13 -12.49
C LEU A 312 -12.55 16.68 -13.89
N ASN A 313 -12.63 18.01 -14.07
CA ASN A 313 -12.39 18.67 -15.36
C ASN A 313 -10.93 18.55 -15.83
N ASP A 314 -9.98 18.40 -14.90
CA ASP A 314 -8.56 18.28 -15.23
C ASP A 314 -8.21 16.86 -15.71
N ILE A 315 -9.05 15.86 -15.38
CA ILE A 315 -8.81 14.46 -15.73
C ILE A 315 -8.68 14.33 -17.24
N ASP A 316 -9.72 14.65 -18.02
CA ASP A 316 -9.66 14.47 -19.47
C ASP A 316 -8.78 15.52 -20.16
N ALA A 317 -8.48 16.66 -19.51
CA ALA A 317 -7.53 17.65 -20.02
C ALA A 317 -6.08 17.11 -20.03
N HIS A 318 -5.72 16.31 -19.02
CA HIS A 318 -4.36 15.73 -18.88
C HIS A 318 -4.30 14.24 -19.18
N MET A 319 -5.44 13.57 -19.23
CA MET A 319 -5.61 12.14 -19.46
C MET A 319 -6.81 11.87 -20.39
N PRO A 320 -6.73 12.29 -21.67
CA PRO A 320 -7.88 12.26 -22.58
C PRO A 320 -8.50 10.86 -22.70
N GLY A 321 -9.81 10.77 -22.48
CA GLY A 321 -10.58 9.53 -22.60
C GLY A 321 -10.60 8.67 -21.33
N CYS A 322 -9.93 9.10 -20.25
CA CYS A 322 -9.88 8.37 -18.99
C CYS A 322 -11.27 8.24 -18.36
N THR A 323 -12.02 9.35 -18.26
CA THR A 323 -13.36 9.33 -17.63
C THR A 323 -14.33 8.47 -18.42
N GLN A 324 -14.25 8.52 -19.76
CA GLN A 324 -15.08 7.72 -20.65
C GLN A 324 -14.77 6.22 -20.50
N ALA A 325 -13.50 5.83 -20.61
CA ALA A 325 -13.08 4.44 -20.46
C ALA A 325 -13.48 3.86 -19.10
N LEU A 326 -13.37 4.66 -18.04
CA LEU A 326 -13.80 4.26 -16.70
C LEU A 326 -15.32 4.07 -16.62
N THR A 327 -16.09 5.06 -17.09
CA THR A 327 -17.56 5.01 -17.04
C THR A 327 -18.11 3.84 -17.86
N ASP A 328 -17.51 3.57 -19.03
CA ASP A 328 -17.90 2.44 -19.88
C ASP A 328 -17.56 1.10 -19.22
N TRP A 329 -16.40 0.99 -18.59
CA TRP A 329 -16.02 -0.22 -17.86
C TRP A 329 -17.01 -0.48 -16.71
N LEU A 330 -17.29 0.53 -15.88
CA LEU A 330 -18.24 0.44 -14.77
C LEU A 330 -19.66 0.11 -15.24
N ARG A 331 -20.11 0.65 -16.38
CA ARG A 331 -21.42 0.36 -16.97
C ARG A 331 -21.54 -1.10 -17.41
N MET A 332 -20.48 -1.64 -18.01
CA MET A 332 -20.55 -2.87 -18.80
C MET A 332 -20.09 -4.12 -18.05
N TYR A 333 -19.26 -4.02 -17.01
CA TYR A 333 -18.49 -5.17 -16.53
C TYR A 333 -19.32 -6.40 -16.12
N LYS A 334 -20.55 -6.21 -15.63
CA LYS A 334 -21.43 -7.33 -15.23
C LYS A 334 -22.17 -7.98 -16.40
N THR A 335 -22.17 -7.37 -17.59
CA THR A 335 -22.85 -7.93 -18.76
C THR A 335 -22.21 -9.23 -19.23
N ALA A 336 -20.89 -9.40 -19.01
CA ALA A 336 -20.18 -10.67 -19.23
C ALA A 336 -20.66 -11.81 -18.30
N GLU A 337 -21.34 -11.46 -17.20
CA GLU A 337 -21.96 -12.41 -16.26
C GLU A 337 -23.48 -12.57 -16.52
N GLY A 338 -24.00 -12.04 -17.63
CA GLY A 338 -25.41 -12.12 -18.00
C GLY A 338 -26.32 -11.14 -17.24
N LYS A 339 -25.76 -10.21 -16.45
CA LYS A 339 -26.51 -9.14 -15.80
C LYS A 339 -26.75 -7.96 -16.76
N LYS A 340 -27.64 -7.04 -16.36
CA LYS A 340 -27.89 -5.78 -17.09
C LYS A 340 -26.74 -4.80 -16.89
N GLU A 341 -26.70 -3.77 -17.73
CA GLU A 341 -25.81 -2.61 -17.52
C GLU A 341 -26.09 -1.96 -16.15
N ASN A 342 -25.02 -1.53 -15.48
CA ASN A 342 -25.15 -0.77 -14.25
C ASN A 342 -25.77 0.61 -14.53
N LYS A 343 -26.60 1.07 -13.59
CA LYS A 343 -27.18 2.42 -13.63
C LYS A 343 -26.28 3.37 -12.86
N PHE A 344 -26.54 4.65 -13.03
CA PHE A 344 -25.80 5.71 -12.36
C PHE A 344 -26.75 6.74 -11.77
N GLY A 345 -26.47 7.17 -10.54
CA GLY A 345 -27.11 8.32 -9.90
C GLY A 345 -26.64 9.64 -10.51
N CYS A 346 -27.03 10.77 -9.90
CA CYS A 346 -26.60 12.11 -10.32
C CYS A 346 -26.80 12.41 -11.83
N GLY A 347 -27.85 11.84 -12.45
CA GLY A 347 -28.11 11.98 -13.88
C GLY A 347 -27.04 11.33 -14.79
N GLY A 348 -26.31 10.34 -14.27
CA GLY A 348 -25.27 9.61 -15.00
C GLY A 348 -23.97 10.37 -15.20
N LYS A 349 -23.74 11.43 -14.41
CA LYS A 349 -22.55 12.28 -14.52
C LYS A 349 -21.66 12.14 -13.28
N PRO A 350 -20.34 11.99 -13.45
CA PRO A 350 -19.41 12.12 -12.33
C PRO A 350 -19.52 13.50 -11.69
N GLN A 351 -19.29 13.58 -10.38
CA GLN A 351 -19.28 14.82 -9.60
C GLN A 351 -17.86 15.24 -9.26
N GLY A 352 -17.63 16.55 -9.14
CA GLY A 352 -16.30 17.11 -8.88
C GLY A 352 -15.75 16.86 -7.47
N ALA A 353 -14.50 17.25 -7.25
CA ALA A 353 -13.75 16.91 -6.05
C ALA A 353 -14.42 17.40 -4.74
N ALA A 354 -15.08 18.56 -4.76
CA ALA A 354 -15.77 19.09 -3.58
C ALA A 354 -16.95 18.21 -3.14
N PHE A 355 -17.75 17.73 -4.09
CA PHE A 355 -18.85 16.83 -3.81
C PHE A 355 -18.33 15.47 -3.33
N ALA A 356 -17.31 14.92 -4.00
CA ALA A 356 -16.68 13.67 -3.61
C ALA A 356 -16.15 13.70 -2.16
N ARG A 357 -15.55 14.81 -1.72
CA ARG A 357 -15.12 14.99 -0.33
C ARG A 357 -16.29 14.95 0.66
N LYS A 358 -17.43 15.55 0.31
CA LYS A 358 -18.65 15.51 1.14
C LYS A 358 -19.14 14.06 1.32
N VAL A 359 -19.22 13.29 0.23
CA VAL A 359 -19.58 11.86 0.27
C VAL A 359 -18.61 11.09 1.18
N VAL A 360 -17.30 11.28 1.00
CA VAL A 360 -16.29 10.62 1.85
C VAL A 360 -16.42 11.00 3.33
N ASP A 361 -16.74 12.27 3.63
CA ASP A 361 -16.99 12.72 5.00
C ASP A 361 -18.26 12.11 5.62
N GLU A 362 -19.31 11.94 4.82
CA GLU A 362 -20.55 11.25 5.23
C GLU A 362 -20.28 9.77 5.53
N CYS A 363 -19.56 9.06 4.66
CA CYS A 363 -19.16 7.67 4.88
C CYS A 363 -18.19 7.53 6.08
N HIS A 364 -17.32 8.51 6.31
CA HIS A 364 -16.45 8.53 7.50
C HIS A 364 -17.27 8.67 8.78
N GLU A 365 -18.26 9.57 8.80
CA GLU A 365 -19.14 9.74 9.95
C GLU A 365 -20.02 8.50 10.19
N ALA A 366 -20.48 7.84 9.12
CA ALA A 366 -21.17 6.55 9.23
C ALA A 366 -20.28 5.47 9.86
N TRP A 367 -19.02 5.35 9.42
CA TRP A 367 -18.04 4.44 10.05
C TRP A 367 -17.79 4.77 11.53
N ARG A 368 -17.73 6.05 11.91
CA ARG A 368 -17.58 6.44 13.33
C ARG A 368 -18.75 5.99 14.17
N LYS A 369 -19.97 6.12 13.64
CA LYS A 369 -21.20 5.64 14.31
C LYS A 369 -21.23 4.12 14.39
N LEU A 370 -20.82 3.42 13.34
CA LEU A 370 -20.66 1.97 13.34
C LEU A 370 -19.73 1.51 14.47
N LEU A 371 -18.52 2.11 14.56
CA LEU A 371 -17.58 1.78 15.62
C LEU A 371 -18.13 2.07 17.01
N ALA A 372 -18.76 3.23 17.22
CA ALA A 372 -19.33 3.60 18.50
C ALA A 372 -20.44 2.62 18.93
N ALA A 373 -21.35 2.28 18.02
CA ALA A 373 -22.42 1.32 18.29
C ALA A 373 -21.89 -0.10 18.55
N ALA A 374 -20.82 -0.51 17.85
CA ALA A 374 -20.17 -1.79 18.09
C ALA A 374 -19.45 -1.82 19.46
N ASP A 375 -18.82 -0.71 19.88
CA ASP A 375 -18.15 -0.58 21.18
C ASP A 375 -19.16 -0.61 22.33
N GLU A 376 -20.30 0.08 22.21
CA GLU A 376 -21.41 0.01 23.18
C GLU A 376 -21.94 -1.41 23.36
N LYS A 377 -21.92 -2.22 22.29
CA LYS A 377 -22.30 -3.65 22.32
C LYS A 377 -21.17 -4.58 22.78
N GLY A 378 -19.99 -4.04 23.10
CA GLY A 378 -18.80 -4.82 23.49
C GLY A 378 -18.20 -5.67 22.36
N LYS A 379 -18.50 -5.35 21.09
CA LYS A 379 -17.95 -6.05 19.91
C LYS A 379 -16.56 -5.55 19.52
N VAL A 380 -16.21 -4.32 19.90
CA VAL A 380 -14.88 -3.74 19.63
C VAL A 380 -13.90 -4.20 20.70
N LYS A 381 -12.76 -4.79 20.28
CA LYS A 381 -11.61 -4.95 21.18
C LYS A 381 -10.51 -3.98 20.77
N LYS A 382 -9.92 -3.31 21.76
CA LYS A 382 -8.77 -2.44 21.57
C LYS A 382 -7.51 -3.13 22.06
N ILE A 383 -6.54 -3.33 21.16
CA ILE A 383 -5.25 -3.94 21.49
C ILE A 383 -4.22 -2.81 21.61
N ALA A 384 -3.75 -2.54 22.82
CA ALA A 384 -2.69 -1.57 23.05
C ALA A 384 -1.32 -2.20 22.77
N SER A 385 -0.49 -1.53 21.97
CA SER A 385 0.93 -1.91 21.80
C SER A 385 1.78 -0.66 21.63
N GLY A 386 2.69 -0.45 22.58
CA GLY A 386 3.43 0.82 22.68
C GLY A 386 2.48 2.00 22.87
N ASN A 387 2.56 2.98 21.96
CA ASN A 387 1.69 4.16 21.92
C ASN A 387 0.49 4.00 20.96
N ASN A 388 0.34 2.84 20.32
CA ASN A 388 -0.69 2.58 19.33
C ASN A 388 -1.86 1.78 19.93
N LEU A 389 -3.04 1.96 19.37
CA LEU A 389 -4.27 1.29 19.77
C LEU A 389 -4.92 0.68 18.52
N TYR A 390 -4.93 -0.64 18.43
CA TYR A 390 -5.47 -1.36 17.26
C TYR A 390 -6.90 -1.82 17.50
N THR A 391 -7.70 -1.79 16.45
CA THR A 391 -9.15 -2.03 16.49
C THR A 391 -9.45 -3.40 15.90
N GLU A 392 -9.94 -4.29 16.75
CA GLU A 392 -10.53 -5.55 16.34
C GLU A 392 -12.04 -5.39 16.25
N LEU A 393 -12.55 -5.36 15.02
CA LEU A 393 -13.97 -5.45 14.71
C LEU A 393 -14.13 -6.28 13.42
N ALA A 394 -15.11 -7.18 13.43
CA ALA A 394 -15.55 -7.92 12.27
C ALA A 394 -17.06 -7.76 12.19
N LEU A 395 -17.60 -7.38 11.03
CA LEU A 395 -19.03 -7.36 10.81
C LEU A 395 -19.54 -8.80 10.76
N GLY A 396 -20.54 -9.13 11.58
CA GLY A 396 -21.25 -10.40 11.49
C GLY A 396 -22.53 -10.28 10.66
N ASP A 397 -23.12 -11.41 10.28
CA ASP A 397 -24.41 -11.46 9.55
C ASP A 397 -25.58 -10.76 10.31
N ASP A 398 -25.43 -10.51 11.63
CA ASP A 398 -26.42 -9.82 12.47
C ASP A 398 -26.22 -8.29 12.54
N ASP A 399 -25.19 -7.74 11.87
CA ASP A 399 -24.97 -6.29 11.77
C ASP A 399 -25.67 -5.65 10.54
N ASP A 400 -26.33 -6.48 9.72
CA ASP A 400 -27.22 -6.12 8.60
C ASP A 400 -28.54 -5.45 9.06
#